data_AF-A0A7U4K0F3-F1
#
_entry.id   AF-A0A7U4K0F3-F1
#
_cell.length_a   1.000
_cell.length_b   1.000
_cell.length_c   1.000
_cell.angle_alpha   90.00
_cell.angle_beta   90.00
_cell.angle_gamma   90.00
#
_symmetry.space_group_name_H-M   'P 1'
#
loop_
_entity.id
_entity.type
_entity.pdbx_description
1 polymer ?
#
loop_
_entity_poly.entity_id
_entity_poly.type
_entity_poly.pdbx_seq_one_letter_code
_entity_poly.pdbx_strand_id
1 'polypeptide(L)'
;MNDSAINKSVESQVANLIYQVNGILPNDIKPQDSLITDLALDSVELIDLLMRLEEIGVTIPESDISNNLTVGDIIQRVQEVI
;
A
#
# COMPACT_ATOMS: atom_id res chain seq x y z
N MET A 1 -7.05 5.09 -23.82
CA MET A 1 -8.02 4.20 -23.13
C MET A 1 -7.21 3.06 -22.54
N ASN A 2 -6.66 3.20 -21.32
CA ASN A 2 -6.10 2.07 -20.55
C ASN A 2 -5.99 2.35 -19.03
N ASP A 3 -6.24 3.58 -18.58
CA ASP A 3 -6.00 3.98 -17.18
C ASP A 3 -6.87 3.21 -16.17
N SER A 4 -8.11 2.84 -16.53
CA SER A 4 -9.01 2.14 -15.60
C SER A 4 -8.66 0.67 -15.35
N ALA A 5 -7.94 0.01 -16.26
CA ALA A 5 -7.53 -1.39 -16.09
C ALA A 5 -6.22 -1.49 -15.29
N ILE A 6 -5.31 -0.54 -15.52
CA ILE A 6 -4.04 -0.43 -14.79
C ILE A 6 -4.31 -0.10 -13.32
N ASN A 7 -5.18 0.89 -13.03
CA ASN A 7 -5.50 1.27 -11.65
C ASN A 7 -6.06 0.11 -10.82
N LYS A 8 -7.00 -0.67 -11.37
CA LYS A 8 -7.52 -1.87 -10.69
C LYS A 8 -6.46 -2.94 -10.45
N SER A 9 -5.50 -3.08 -11.36
CA SER A 9 -4.39 -4.01 -11.20
C SER A 9 -3.48 -3.57 -10.05
N VAL A 10 -3.13 -2.29 -9.97
CA VAL A 10 -2.26 -1.75 -8.92
C VAL A 10 -2.95 -1.80 -7.55
N GLU A 11 -4.22 -1.41 -7.47
CA GLU A 11 -5.03 -1.56 -6.26
C GLU A 11 -5.01 -3.00 -5.73
N SER A 12 -5.22 -3.97 -6.62
CA SER A 12 -5.19 -5.39 -6.27
C SER A 12 -3.80 -5.85 -5.82
N GLN A 13 -2.74 -5.32 -6.42
CA GLN A 13 -1.36 -5.63 -6.01
C GLN A 13 -1.04 -5.08 -4.63
N VAL A 14 -1.34 -3.80 -4.37
CA VAL A 14 -1.10 -3.17 -3.06
C VAL A 14 -1.92 -3.86 -1.97
N ALA A 15 -3.20 -4.13 -2.22
CA ALA A 15 -4.04 -4.85 -1.26
C ALA A 15 -3.51 -6.26 -0.97
N ASN A 16 -2.98 -6.96 -1.98
CA ASN A 16 -2.33 -8.26 -1.77
C ASN A 16 -1.03 -8.18 -0.96
N LEU A 17 -0.22 -7.13 -1.13
CA LEU A 17 0.99 -6.92 -0.33
C LEU A 17 0.64 -6.71 1.14
N ILE A 18 -0.38 -5.88 1.42
CA ILE A 18 -0.88 -5.63 2.77
C ILE A 18 -1.44 -6.94 3.38
N TYR A 19 -2.24 -7.70 2.62
CA TYR A 19 -2.72 -9.01 3.06
C TYR A 19 -1.58 -9.96 3.44
N GLN A 20 -0.47 -9.95 2.71
CA GLN A 20 0.66 -10.84 2.98
C GLN A 20 1.44 -10.50 4.25
N VAL A 21 1.41 -9.24 4.71
CA VAL A 21 2.12 -8.81 5.93
C VAL A 21 1.24 -8.85 7.17
N ASN A 22 -0.04 -8.48 7.06
CA ASN A 22 -0.94 -8.30 8.20
C ASN A 22 -2.14 -9.27 8.19
N GLY A 23 -2.45 -9.90 7.06
CA GLY A 23 -3.52 -10.90 6.94
C GLY A 23 -4.92 -10.35 6.69
N ILE A 24 -5.11 -9.02 6.63
CA ILE A 24 -6.39 -8.40 6.25
C ILE A 24 -6.71 -8.72 4.78
N LEU A 25 -7.93 -9.23 4.54
CA LEU A 25 -8.36 -9.63 3.21
C LEU A 25 -8.35 -8.43 2.24
N PRO A 26 -7.90 -8.60 0.98
CA PRO A 26 -7.88 -7.52 -0.02
C PRO A 26 -9.23 -6.82 -0.23
N ASN A 27 -10.34 -7.52 0.01
CA ASN A 27 -11.70 -6.98 -0.13
C ASN A 27 -12.10 -6.04 1.02
N ASP A 28 -11.44 -6.14 2.16
CA ASP A 28 -11.70 -5.31 3.35
C ASP A 28 -10.80 -4.07 3.38
N ILE A 29 -9.82 -3.97 2.47
CA ILE A 29 -8.89 -2.85 2.34
C ILE A 29 -9.48 -1.81 1.39
N LYS A 30 -9.51 -0.54 1.83
CA LYS A 30 -9.99 0.57 1.02
C LYS A 30 -8.88 1.61 0.82
N PRO A 31 -8.87 2.34 -0.31
CA PRO A 31 -7.87 3.38 -0.57
C PRO A 31 -7.78 4.47 0.51
N GLN A 32 -8.89 4.77 1.19
CA GLN A 32 -8.95 5.77 2.25
C GLN A 32 -8.42 5.27 3.61
N ASP A 33 -8.21 3.96 3.77
CA ASP A 33 -7.80 3.41 5.06
C ASP A 33 -6.36 3.83 5.36
N SER A 34 -6.14 4.34 6.57
CA SER A 34 -4.82 4.58 7.12
C SER A 34 -4.13 3.25 7.41
N LEU A 35 -2.87 3.12 7.00
CA LEU A 35 -2.06 1.94 7.31
C LEU A 35 -1.94 1.72 8.83
N ILE A 36 -1.76 2.79 9.61
CA ILE A 36 -1.56 2.69 11.05
C ILE A 36 -2.88 2.77 11.81
N THR A 37 -3.79 3.67 11.43
CA THR A 37 -4.98 3.95 12.25
C THR A 37 -6.13 2.99 11.94
N ASP A 38 -6.36 2.66 10.67
CA ASP A 38 -7.51 1.86 10.25
C ASP A 38 -7.15 0.39 10.05
N LEU A 39 -6.02 0.13 9.38
CA LEU A 39 -5.51 -1.23 9.18
C LEU A 39 -4.65 -1.73 10.34
N ALA A 40 -4.34 -0.85 11.30
CA ALA A 40 -3.60 -1.18 12.52
C ALA A 40 -2.27 -1.91 12.27
N LEU A 41 -1.56 -1.57 11.17
CA LEU A 41 -0.25 -2.14 10.89
C LEU A 41 0.71 -1.80 12.03
N ASP A 42 1.36 -2.82 12.57
CA ASP A 42 2.42 -2.63 13.54
C ASP A 42 3.72 -2.16 12.86
N SER A 43 4.72 -1.79 13.66
CA SER A 43 6.00 -1.31 13.13
C SER A 43 6.76 -2.37 12.31
N VAL A 44 6.57 -3.66 12.57
CA VAL A 44 7.25 -4.74 11.84
C VAL A 44 6.56 -4.95 10.50
N GLU A 45 5.23 -5.03 10.49
CA GLU A 45 4.40 -5.15 9.29
C GLU A 45 4.59 -3.96 8.35
N LEU A 46 4.72 -2.74 8.89
CA LEU A 46 5.06 -1.55 8.13
C LEU A 46 6.42 -1.68 7.46
N ILE A 47 7.46 -2.07 8.20
CA ILE A 47 8.80 -2.24 7.64
C ILE A 47 8.80 -3.32 6.55
N ASP A 48 8.12 -4.46 6.78
CA ASP A 48 8.00 -5.52 5.78
C ASP A 48 7.25 -5.05 4.52
N LEU A 49 6.18 -4.26 4.67
CA LEU A 49 5.46 -3.67 3.54
C LEU A 49 6.38 -2.72 2.75
N LEU A 50 7.13 -1.86 3.44
CA LEU A 50 8.05 -0.92 2.81
C LEU A 50 9.17 -1.63 2.05
N MET A 51 9.74 -2.70 2.61
CA MET A 51 10.76 -3.50 1.92
C MET A 51 10.20 -4.13 0.64
N ARG A 52 8.97 -4.65 0.67
CA ARG A 52 8.29 -5.22 -0.52
C ARG A 52 7.96 -4.17 -1.58
N LEU A 53 7.62 -2.95 -1.16
CA LEU A 53 7.42 -1.82 -2.07
C LEU A 53 8.76 -1.40 -2.71
N GLU A 54 9.84 -1.40 -1.93
CA GLU A 54 11.19 -1.09 -2.44
C GLU A 54 11.66 -2.11 -3.49
N GLU A 55 11.34 -3.41 -3.31
CA GLU A 55 11.64 -4.47 -4.28
C GLU A 55 11.02 -4.22 -5.67
N ILE A 56 9.89 -3.52 -5.74
CA ILE A 56 9.22 -3.14 -7.00
C ILE A 56 9.58 -1.71 -7.45
N GLY A 57 10.53 -1.05 -6.78
CA GLY A 57 11.03 0.28 -7.13
C GLY A 57 10.29 1.45 -6.46
N VAL A 58 9.42 1.18 -5.48
CA VAL A 58 8.66 2.20 -4.75
C VAL A 58 9.30 2.45 -3.39
N THR A 59 9.92 3.60 -3.23
CA THR A 59 10.52 4.01 -1.94
C THR A 59 9.62 5.02 -1.24
N ILE A 60 9.32 4.77 0.03
CA ILE A 60 8.59 5.72 0.87
C ILE A 60 9.56 6.29 1.90
N PRO A 61 9.77 7.62 1.93
CA PRO A 61 10.67 8.21 2.90
C PRO A 61 10.06 8.11 4.30
N GLU A 62 10.90 7.94 5.31
CA GLU A 62 10.45 7.86 6.71
C GLU A 62 9.62 9.08 7.14
N SER A 63 9.85 10.24 6.54
CA SER A 63 9.07 11.47 6.79
C SER A 63 7.59 11.34 6.43
N ASP A 64 7.27 10.46 5.48
CA ASP A 64 5.89 10.25 5.01
C ASP A 64 5.19 9.15 5.83
N ILE A 65 5.95 8.35 6.58
CA ILE A 65 5.41 7.35 7.50
C ILE A 65 4.78 8.08 8.67
N SER A 66 3.46 8.21 8.62
CA SER A 66 2.66 8.86 9.65
C SER A 66 1.30 8.21 9.74
N ASN A 67 0.56 8.51 10.82
CA ASN A 67 -0.81 8.00 11.00
C ASN A 67 -1.77 8.42 9.87
N ASN A 68 -1.39 9.38 9.04
CA ASN A 68 -2.18 9.86 7.91
C ASN A 68 -1.82 9.16 6.58
N LEU A 69 -0.80 8.29 6.56
CA LEU A 69 -0.43 7.55 5.35
C LEU A 69 -1.50 6.51 5.03
N THR A 70 -2.12 6.65 3.86
CA THR A 70 -3.24 5.79 3.42
C THR A 70 -2.83 4.78 2.36
N VAL A 71 -3.66 3.76 2.16
CA VAL A 71 -3.48 2.79 1.07
C VAL A 71 -3.49 3.47 -0.30
N GLY A 72 -4.32 4.50 -0.48
CA GLY A 72 -4.40 5.30 -1.71
C GLY A 72 -3.07 6.00 -2.04
N ASP A 73 -2.37 6.49 -1.02
CA ASP A 73 -1.05 7.10 -1.19
C ASP A 73 0.00 6.09 -1.66
N ILE A 74 -0.11 4.83 -1.21
CA ILE A 74 0.74 3.72 -1.68
C ILE A 74 0.40 3.39 -3.14
N ILE A 75 -0.89 3.25 -3.45
CA ILE A 75 -1.36 2.96 -4.81
C ILE A 75 -0.86 4.01 -5.79
N GLN A 76 -0.94 5.30 -5.44
CA GLN A 76 -0.46 6.36 -6.30
C GLN A 76 1.05 6.26 -6.55
N ARG A 77 1.85 6.03 -5.49
CA ARG A 77 3.31 5.86 -5.65
C ARG A 77 3.66 4.68 -6.54
N VAL A 78 2.93 3.57 -6.39
CA VAL A 78 3.13 2.38 -7.23
C VAL A 78 2.74 2.68 -8.68
N GLN A 79 1.66 3.43 -8.92
CA GLN A 79 1.28 3.86 -10.28
C GLN A 79 2.31 4.77 -10.94
N GLU A 80 3.06 5.56 -10.18
CA GLU A 80 4.11 6.44 -10.73
C GLU A 80 5.36 5.68 -11.21
N VAL A 81 5.56 4.45 -10.72
CA VAL A 81 6.71 3.60 -11.06
C VAL A 81 6.43 2.65 -12.23
N ILE A 82 5.17 2.31 -12.50
CA ILE A 82 4.74 1.31 -13.50
C ILE A 82 4.40 1.93 -14.85
#